data_AF-A0A166F937-F1
#
_entry.id   AF-A0A166F937-F1
#
_cell.length_a   1.000
_cell.length_b   1.000
_cell.length_c   1.000
_cell.angle_alpha   90.00
_cell.angle_beta   90.00
_cell.angle_gamma   90.00
#
_symmetry.space_group_name_H-M   'P 1'
#
loop_
_entity.id
_entity.type
_entity.pdbx_description
1 polymer ?
#
loop_
_entity_poly.entity_id
_entity_poly.type
_entity_poly.pdbx_seq_one_letter_code
_entity_poly.pdbx_strand_id
1 'polypeptide(L)'
;MIIDGVLVDENGNPVANALINVTVDGKVYSLTTDSNGRWSLTYKTTHTGSVNTVVYYAGNDKYFSCTNTTTFNVVKGKVIVDMDVVKNPDGSVDVIVTVSDEDGNPIPDYKVNVDLDGKHIGNIITSILGVGRIHIPSNQLNDGHHVITITSDDENYNNNPTSIKFETKNNDNNNNDKDNANKRSNNPVANATMKNTGIPIIAITLVLINIFGIILRRKTR
;
A
#
# COMPACT_ATOMS: atom_id res chain seq x y z
N MET A 1 11.03 2.04 4.95
CA MET A 1 11.38 1.33 6.21
C MET A 1 12.40 2.13 7.01
N ILE A 2 12.66 1.73 8.25
CA ILE A 2 13.75 2.25 9.07
C ILE A 2 14.76 1.12 9.27
N ILE A 3 16.05 1.42 9.06
CA ILE A 3 17.17 0.54 9.38
C ILE A 3 17.88 1.18 10.58
N ASP A 4 17.95 0.47 11.69
CA ASP A 4 18.50 0.98 12.94
C ASP A 4 19.46 -0.01 13.61
N GLY A 5 20.17 0.48 14.62
CA GLY A 5 21.13 -0.32 15.35
C GLY A 5 21.72 0.41 16.55
N VAL A 6 22.60 -0.30 17.25
CA VAL A 6 23.38 0.26 18.37
C VAL A 6 24.85 -0.11 18.22
N LEU A 7 25.71 0.85 18.53
CA LEU A 7 27.15 0.67 18.61
C LEU A 7 27.56 0.67 20.08
N VAL A 8 28.06 -0.47 20.56
CA VAL A 8 28.52 -0.64 21.93
C VAL A 8 29.95 -1.21 21.96
N ASP A 9 30.64 -1.08 23.08
CA ASP A 9 31.92 -1.75 23.29
C ASP A 9 31.78 -3.18 23.83
N GLU A 10 32.90 -3.87 24.01
CA GLU A 10 33.02 -5.23 24.55
C GLU A 10 32.37 -5.44 25.93
N ASN A 11 32.13 -4.36 26.68
CA ASN A 11 31.46 -4.38 27.98
C ASN A 11 29.99 -3.95 27.89
N GLY A 12 29.47 -3.73 26.67
CA GLY A 12 28.11 -3.26 26.42
C GLY A 12 27.92 -1.75 26.63
N ASN A 13 28.99 -0.95 26.80
CA ASN A 13 28.84 0.50 26.96
C ASN A 13 28.58 1.16 25.60
N PRO A 14 27.67 2.14 25.50
CA PRO A 14 27.37 2.83 24.25
C PRO A 14 28.56 3.63 23.75
N VAL A 15 28.79 3.57 22.43
CA VAL A 15 29.78 4.40 21.74
C VAL A 15 29.07 5.55 21.05
N ALA A 16 28.98 6.67 21.75
CA ALA A 16 28.31 7.89 21.30
C ALA A 16 29.17 8.74 20.34
N ASN A 17 28.50 9.56 19.53
CA ASN A 17 29.11 10.49 18.57
C ASN A 17 30.10 9.83 17.61
N ALA A 18 29.89 8.55 17.30
CA ALA A 18 30.71 7.80 16.36
C ALA A 18 30.18 7.94 14.95
N LEU A 19 31.05 8.35 14.02
CA LEU A 19 30.76 8.35 12.60
C LEU A 19 30.76 6.93 12.05
N ILE A 20 29.63 6.50 11.49
CA ILE A 20 29.47 5.20 10.83
C ILE A 20 29.04 5.41 9.38
N ASN A 21 29.43 4.48 8.51
CA ASN A 21 28.97 4.41 7.13
C ASN A 21 28.05 3.20 6.98
N VAL A 22 26.79 3.45 6.63
CA VAL A 22 25.80 2.42 6.33
C VAL A 22 25.66 2.36 4.82
N THR A 23 26.02 1.23 4.22
CA THR A 23 25.81 0.95 2.80
C THR A 23 24.55 0.12 2.65
N VAL A 24 23.55 0.62 1.92
CA VAL A 24 22.32 -0.10 1.59
C VAL A 24 22.18 -0.14 0.08
N ASP A 25 22.09 -1.34 -0.50
CA ASP A 25 21.99 -1.52 -1.96
C ASP A 25 23.10 -0.78 -2.74
N GLY A 26 24.34 -0.89 -2.24
CA GLY A 26 25.51 -0.22 -2.82
C GLY A 26 25.62 1.29 -2.57
N LYS A 27 24.58 1.95 -2.02
CA LYS A 27 24.60 3.38 -1.68
C LYS A 27 25.04 3.62 -0.25
N VAL A 28 26.00 4.53 -0.05
CA VAL A 28 26.58 4.86 1.26
C VAL A 28 25.86 6.03 1.91
N TYR A 29 25.58 5.88 3.20
CA TYR A 29 24.97 6.87 4.09
C TYR A 29 25.85 7.06 5.31
N SER A 30 26.36 8.27 5.54
CA SER A 30 27.14 8.59 6.74
C SER A 30 26.22 9.06 7.86
N LEU A 31 26.27 8.38 9.00
CA LEU A 31 25.43 8.64 10.17
C LEU A 31 26.31 8.81 11.41
N THR A 32 25.77 9.44 12.45
CA THR A 32 26.45 9.58 13.74
C THR A 32 25.60 8.95 14.82
N THR A 33 26.22 8.15 15.70
CA THR A 33 25.52 7.54 16.84
C THR A 33 25.13 8.59 17.89
N ASP A 34 23.97 8.41 18.51
CA ASP A 34 23.48 9.24 19.61
C ASP A 34 24.19 8.94 20.95
N SER A 35 23.78 9.61 22.04
CA SER A 35 24.35 9.41 23.37
C SER A 35 24.23 7.97 23.92
N ASN A 36 23.28 7.20 23.38
CA ASN A 36 23.04 5.80 23.74
C ASN A 36 23.67 4.84 22.71
N GLY A 37 24.53 5.34 21.83
CA GLY A 37 25.16 4.56 20.76
C GLY A 37 24.20 4.18 19.63
N ARG A 38 22.95 4.67 19.63
CA ARG A 38 21.94 4.30 18.63
C ARG A 38 22.09 5.10 17.36
N TRP A 39 21.69 4.51 16.26
CA TRP A 39 21.62 5.16 14.95
C TRP A 39 20.41 4.64 14.19
N SER A 40 19.89 5.45 13.27
CA SER A 40 18.73 5.09 12.43
C SER A 40 18.82 5.76 11.07
N LEU A 41 18.40 5.02 10.03
CA LEU A 41 18.31 5.46 8.65
C LEU A 41 16.90 5.18 8.12
N THR A 42 16.19 6.23 7.73
CA THR A 42 14.97 6.08 6.94
C THR A 42 15.35 5.75 5.50
N TYR A 43 15.01 4.55 5.05
CA TYR A 43 15.35 4.04 3.72
C TYR A 43 14.08 3.70 2.92
N LYS A 44 13.99 4.24 1.70
CA LYS A 44 12.95 3.89 0.72
C LYS A 44 13.51 2.82 -0.21
N THR A 45 12.89 1.65 -0.19
CA THR A 45 13.22 0.54 -1.09
C THR A 45 12.88 0.91 -2.52
N THR A 46 13.72 0.51 -3.46
CA THR A 46 13.59 0.78 -4.89
C THR A 46 13.24 -0.44 -5.71
N HIS A 47 13.39 -1.64 -5.15
CA HIS A 47 13.08 -2.90 -5.82
C HIS A 47 12.69 -3.99 -4.82
N THR A 48 12.03 -5.03 -5.31
CA THR A 48 11.81 -6.28 -4.58
C THR A 48 13.03 -7.19 -4.64
N GLY A 49 13.15 -8.11 -3.70
CA GLY A 49 14.24 -9.07 -3.59
C GLY A 49 15.19 -8.76 -2.43
N SER A 50 16.31 -9.49 -2.41
CA SER A 50 17.30 -9.38 -1.34
C SER A 50 18.07 -8.07 -1.46
N VAL A 51 18.08 -7.29 -0.37
CA VAL A 51 18.86 -6.07 -0.22
C VAL A 51 19.97 -6.31 0.79
N ASN A 52 21.21 -6.05 0.38
CA ASN A 52 22.36 -6.14 1.27
C ASN A 52 22.57 -4.82 2.01
N THR A 53 22.86 -4.92 3.31
CA THR A 53 23.20 -3.79 4.17
C THR A 53 24.50 -4.06 4.89
N VAL A 54 25.44 -3.12 4.78
CA VAL A 54 26.75 -3.16 5.45
C VAL A 54 26.87 -1.95 6.35
N VAL A 55 27.20 -2.15 7.61
CA VAL A 55 27.53 -1.08 8.56
C VAL A 55 29.02 -1.14 8.81
N TYR A 56 29.71 -0.04 8.53
CA TYR A 56 31.13 0.11 8.73
C TYR A 56 31.43 1.22 9.72
N TYR A 57 32.20 0.89 10.74
CA TYR A 57 32.83 1.85 11.64
C TYR A 57 34.34 1.78 11.45
N ALA A 58 34.95 2.92 11.12
CA ALA A 58 36.39 2.99 10.82
C ALA A 58 37.29 2.81 12.05
N GLY A 59 36.73 2.79 13.26
CA GLY A 59 37.51 2.80 14.49
C GLY A 59 37.97 4.22 14.86
N ASN A 60 38.65 4.32 16.00
CA ASN A 60 39.35 5.53 16.44
C ASN A 60 40.52 5.14 17.34
N ASP A 61 41.04 6.08 18.14
CA ASP A 61 42.14 5.80 19.07
C ASP A 61 41.75 4.82 20.20
N LYS A 62 40.46 4.72 20.51
CA LYS A 62 39.92 3.89 21.61
C LYS A 62 39.41 2.53 21.14
N TYR A 63 38.86 2.45 19.93
CA TYR A 63 38.17 1.28 19.42
C TYR A 63 38.75 0.85 18.06
N PHE A 64 38.81 -0.45 17.81
CA PHE A 64 39.14 -0.96 16.47
C PHE A 64 38.01 -0.67 15.47
N SER A 65 38.33 -0.74 14.18
CA SER A 65 37.31 -0.75 13.15
C SER A 65 36.46 -2.01 13.24
N CYS A 66 35.22 -1.92 12.77
CA CYS A 66 34.36 -3.08 12.62
C CYS A 66 33.48 -2.95 11.38
N THR A 67 33.12 -4.11 10.83
CA THR A 67 32.15 -4.22 9.76
C THR A 67 31.12 -5.25 10.17
N ASN A 68 29.85 -4.94 9.95
CA ASN A 68 28.77 -5.91 10.12
C ASN A 68 27.88 -5.89 8.87
N THR A 69 27.40 -7.05 8.45
CA THR A 69 26.63 -7.21 7.23
C THR A 69 25.36 -7.98 7.54
N THR A 70 24.25 -7.51 7.00
CA THR A 70 22.98 -8.23 7.03
C THR A 70 22.31 -8.15 5.66
N THR A 71 21.31 -8.98 5.46
CA THR A 71 20.42 -8.93 4.30
C THR A 71 18.98 -8.93 4.77
N PHE A 72 18.13 -8.22 4.04
CA PHE A 72 16.68 -8.32 4.22
C PHE A 72 16.03 -8.51 2.85
N ASN A 73 14.85 -9.13 2.84
CA ASN A 73 14.12 -9.36 1.59
C ASN A 73 12.94 -8.39 1.49
N VAL A 74 12.85 -7.69 0.37
CA VAL A 74 11.72 -6.82 0.04
C VAL A 74 10.74 -7.61 -0.81
N VAL A 75 9.50 -7.74 -0.36
CA VAL A 75 8.44 -8.42 -1.12
C VAL A 75 7.41 -7.40 -1.55
N LYS A 76 6.66 -7.72 -2.62
CA LYS A 76 5.49 -6.93 -3.00
C LYS A 76 4.44 -6.98 -1.89
N GLY A 77 3.78 -5.86 -1.67
CA GLY A 77 2.64 -5.77 -0.75
C GLY A 77 1.47 -6.61 -1.26
N LYS A 78 0.58 -6.99 -0.34
CA LYS A 78 -0.71 -7.58 -0.69
C LYS A 78 -1.74 -6.48 -0.79
N VAL A 79 -2.61 -6.58 -1.79
CA VAL A 79 -3.73 -5.67 -2.00
C VAL A 79 -5.05 -6.39 -1.75
N ILE A 80 -5.98 -5.67 -1.14
CA ILE A 80 -7.39 -6.06 -1.03
C ILE A 80 -8.17 -5.12 -1.94
N VAL A 81 -8.93 -5.70 -2.87
CA VAL A 81 -9.81 -4.99 -3.78
C VAL A 81 -11.24 -5.37 -3.42
N ASP A 82 -12.03 -4.38 -3.03
CA ASP A 82 -13.46 -4.51 -2.83
C ASP A 82 -14.21 -3.74 -3.91
N MET A 83 -15.39 -4.24 -4.29
CA MET A 83 -16.19 -3.70 -5.38
C MET A 83 -17.65 -3.58 -5.01
N ASP A 84 -18.24 -2.47 -5.42
CA ASP A 84 -19.68 -2.27 -5.41
C ASP A 84 -20.17 -1.81 -6.78
N VAL A 85 -21.40 -2.18 -7.12
CA VAL A 85 -22.01 -1.91 -8.42
C VAL A 85 -23.36 -1.25 -8.19
N VAL A 86 -23.46 0.02 -8.57
CA VAL A 86 -24.67 0.83 -8.42
C VAL A 86 -25.37 0.94 -9.78
N LYS A 87 -26.60 0.44 -9.86
CA LYS A 87 -27.43 0.56 -11.07
C LYS A 87 -28.20 1.87 -11.04
N ASN A 88 -28.13 2.61 -12.13
CA ASN A 88 -28.79 3.90 -12.27
C ASN A 88 -30.15 3.77 -12.99
N PRO A 89 -31.09 4.70 -12.75
CA PRO A 89 -32.40 4.67 -13.41
C PRO A 89 -32.37 4.81 -14.94
N ASP A 90 -31.31 5.37 -15.50
CA ASP A 90 -31.09 5.52 -16.94
C ASP A 90 -30.50 4.24 -17.60
N GLY A 91 -30.38 3.16 -16.83
CA GLY A 91 -29.82 1.88 -17.25
C GLY A 91 -28.29 1.84 -17.23
N SER A 92 -27.61 2.94 -16.89
CA SER A 92 -26.16 2.94 -16.69
C SER A 92 -25.79 2.28 -15.36
N VAL A 93 -24.49 2.02 -15.19
CA VAL A 93 -23.95 1.42 -13.98
C VAL A 93 -22.70 2.17 -13.53
N ASP A 94 -22.62 2.52 -12.25
CA ASP A 94 -21.39 3.00 -11.62
C ASP A 94 -20.72 1.85 -10.87
N VAL A 95 -19.47 1.57 -11.23
CA VAL A 95 -18.62 0.63 -10.51
C VAL A 95 -17.74 1.41 -9.55
N ILE A 96 -17.82 1.06 -8.28
CA ILE A 96 -17.04 1.66 -7.20
C ILE A 96 -16.01 0.62 -6.77
N VAL A 97 -14.74 1.00 -6.77
CA VAL A 97 -13.63 0.15 -6.34
C VAL A 97 -13.00 0.76 -5.11
N THR A 98 -12.80 -0.04 -4.08
CA THR A 98 -12.03 0.33 -2.88
C THR A 98 -10.80 -0.54 -2.80
N VAL A 99 -9.64 0.08 -2.67
CA VAL A 99 -8.34 -0.60 -2.64
C VAL A 99 -7.64 -0.26 -1.33
N SER A 100 -7.25 -1.31 -0.60
CA SER A 100 -6.49 -1.19 0.65
C SER A 100 -5.33 -2.18 0.70
N ASP A 101 -4.39 -1.94 1.60
CA ASP A 101 -3.39 -2.93 1.98
C ASP A 101 -4.00 -4.01 2.90
N GLU A 102 -3.16 -4.95 3.34
CA GLU A 102 -3.56 -6.06 4.22
C GLU A 102 -3.96 -5.63 5.64
N ASP A 103 -3.54 -4.43 6.06
CA ASP A 103 -3.91 -3.82 7.35
C ASP A 103 -5.19 -2.97 7.25
N GLY A 104 -5.76 -2.85 6.04
CA GLY A 104 -6.95 -2.05 5.76
C GLY A 104 -6.67 -0.57 5.53
N ASN A 105 -5.40 -0.16 5.39
CA ASN A 105 -5.08 1.22 5.03
C ASN A 105 -5.40 1.46 3.55
N PRO A 106 -6.01 2.61 3.21
CA PRO A 106 -6.33 2.92 1.82
C PRO A 106 -5.06 3.11 0.98
N ILE A 107 -5.06 2.59 -0.25
CA ILE A 107 -3.97 2.79 -1.21
C ILE A 107 -4.38 3.85 -2.23
N PRO A 108 -3.84 5.08 -2.15
CA PRO A 108 -4.15 6.16 -3.07
C PRO A 108 -3.36 6.08 -4.38
N ASP A 109 -3.88 6.73 -5.41
CA ASP A 109 -3.30 6.81 -6.75
C ASP A 109 -3.01 5.44 -7.39
N TYR A 110 -3.70 4.40 -6.91
CA TYR A 110 -3.57 3.03 -7.39
C TYR A 110 -4.38 2.87 -8.67
N LYS A 111 -3.69 2.51 -9.75
CA LYS A 111 -4.31 2.29 -11.06
C LYS A 111 -4.78 0.84 -11.17
N VAL A 112 -6.04 0.67 -11.54
CA VAL A 112 -6.63 -0.62 -11.89
C VAL A 112 -7.25 -0.58 -13.28
N ASN A 113 -7.14 -1.70 -13.99
CA ASN A 113 -7.77 -1.93 -15.28
C ASN A 113 -9.16 -2.53 -15.05
N VAL A 114 -10.15 -2.06 -15.80
CA VAL A 114 -11.54 -2.52 -15.72
C VAL A 114 -11.94 -3.20 -17.01
N ASP A 115 -12.35 -4.45 -16.89
CA ASP A 115 -12.88 -5.24 -17.98
C ASP A 115 -14.36 -5.55 -17.73
N LEU A 116 -15.22 -5.27 -18.70
CA LEU A 116 -16.63 -5.66 -18.75
C LEU A 116 -16.76 -6.86 -19.68
N ASP A 117 -17.23 -7.99 -19.15
CA ASP A 117 -17.42 -9.25 -19.87
C ASP A 117 -16.16 -9.71 -20.64
N GLY A 118 -14.99 -9.47 -20.03
CA GLY A 118 -13.69 -9.82 -20.60
C GLY A 118 -13.16 -8.83 -21.63
N LYS A 119 -13.85 -7.70 -21.87
CA LYS A 119 -13.37 -6.60 -22.71
C LYS A 119 -12.93 -5.41 -21.88
N HIS A 120 -11.72 -4.91 -22.12
CA HIS A 120 -11.22 -3.69 -21.49
C HIS A 120 -12.07 -2.46 -21.84
N ILE A 121 -12.52 -1.74 -20.81
CA ILE A 121 -13.35 -0.54 -20.95
C ILE A 121 -12.70 0.73 -20.39
N GLY A 122 -11.69 0.60 -19.53
CA GLY A 122 -10.97 1.74 -19.00
C GLY A 122 -10.20 1.46 -17.73
N ASN A 123 -9.73 2.53 -17.10
CA ASN A 123 -8.94 2.47 -15.88
C ASN A 123 -9.58 3.30 -14.78
N ILE A 124 -9.42 2.85 -13.54
CA ILE A 124 -9.75 3.61 -12.33
C ILE A 124 -8.44 3.97 -11.64
N ILE A 125 -8.35 5.21 -11.14
CA ILE A 125 -7.29 5.65 -10.23
C ILE A 125 -7.96 5.98 -8.90
N THR A 126 -7.45 5.37 -7.82
CA THR A 126 -8.02 5.59 -6.48
C THR A 126 -7.65 6.96 -5.92
N SER A 127 -8.58 7.56 -5.19
CA SER A 127 -8.36 8.79 -4.44
C SER A 127 -7.50 8.56 -3.18
N ILE A 128 -7.23 9.63 -2.41
CA ILE A 128 -6.54 9.57 -1.10
C ILE A 128 -7.17 8.59 -0.08
N LEU A 129 -8.38 8.11 -0.33
CA LEU A 129 -9.11 7.16 0.52
C LEU A 129 -9.16 5.75 -0.08
N GLY A 130 -8.36 5.47 -1.11
CA GLY A 130 -8.36 4.17 -1.78
C GLY A 130 -9.61 3.91 -2.62
N VAL A 131 -10.51 4.89 -2.78
CA VAL A 131 -11.75 4.73 -3.54
C VAL A 131 -11.61 5.35 -4.92
N GLY A 132 -12.00 4.61 -5.95
CA GLY A 132 -12.14 5.07 -7.32
C GLY A 132 -13.46 4.62 -7.94
N ARG A 133 -13.85 5.26 -9.04
CA ARG A 133 -15.15 5.00 -9.70
C ARG A 133 -15.01 5.06 -11.21
N ILE A 134 -15.79 4.24 -11.92
CA ILE A 134 -15.99 4.35 -13.37
C ILE A 134 -17.49 4.26 -13.67
N HIS A 135 -17.93 5.08 -14.61
CA HIS A 135 -19.29 5.08 -15.12
C HIS A 135 -19.35 4.26 -16.41
N ILE A 136 -20.25 3.29 -16.46
CA ILE A 136 -20.52 2.45 -17.63
C ILE A 136 -21.87 2.88 -18.21
N PRO A 137 -21.89 3.56 -19.37
CA PRO A 137 -23.13 4.01 -19.98
C PRO A 137 -23.98 2.81 -20.44
N SER A 138 -25.30 2.98 -20.42
CA SER A 138 -26.27 1.93 -20.77
C SER A 138 -26.07 1.36 -22.19
N ASN A 139 -25.53 2.14 -23.13
CA ASN A 139 -25.24 1.67 -24.50
C ASN A 139 -24.08 0.65 -24.58
N GLN A 140 -23.35 0.44 -23.49
CA GLN A 140 -22.33 -0.62 -23.36
C GLN A 140 -22.86 -1.86 -22.63
N LEU A 141 -24.11 -1.83 -22.16
CA LEU A 141 -24.75 -2.90 -21.41
C LEU A 141 -25.90 -3.46 -22.24
N ASN A 142 -25.93 -4.78 -22.39
CA ASN A 142 -27.08 -5.47 -22.96
C ASN A 142 -27.94 -6.05 -21.84
N ASP A 143 -29.09 -6.62 -22.15
CA ASP A 143 -29.89 -7.29 -21.13
C ASP A 143 -29.25 -8.62 -20.76
N GLY A 144 -29.18 -8.89 -19.45
CA GLY A 144 -28.69 -10.15 -18.91
C GLY A 144 -27.57 -9.98 -17.89
N HIS A 145 -26.79 -11.04 -17.72
CA HIS A 145 -25.73 -11.12 -16.72
C HIS A 145 -24.42 -10.56 -17.26
N HIS A 146 -23.83 -9.68 -16.46
CA HIS A 146 -22.54 -9.06 -16.73
C HIS A 146 -21.54 -9.38 -15.62
N VAL A 147 -20.27 -9.37 -15.99
CA VAL A 147 -19.15 -9.55 -15.07
C VAL A 147 -18.19 -8.38 -15.23
N ILE A 148 -17.95 -7.66 -14.14
CA ILE A 148 -16.81 -6.75 -14.05
C ILE A 148 -15.63 -7.52 -13.49
N THR A 149 -14.47 -7.38 -14.13
CA THR A 149 -13.20 -7.87 -13.62
C THR A 149 -12.24 -6.70 -13.47
N ILE A 150 -11.64 -6.60 -12.28
CA ILE A 150 -10.61 -5.63 -11.95
C ILE A 150 -9.28 -6.35 -11.88
N THR A 151 -8.28 -5.82 -12.57
CA THR A 151 -6.89 -6.30 -12.52
C THR A 151 -5.95 -5.12 -12.27
N SER A 152 -4.76 -5.40 -11.73
CA SER A 152 -3.70 -4.40 -11.63
C SER A 152 -2.35 -5.01 -11.96
N ASP A 153 -1.49 -4.21 -12.58
CA ASP A 153 -0.10 -4.54 -12.94
C ASP A 153 0.92 -3.77 -12.09
N ASP A 154 0.53 -3.33 -10.88
CA ASP A 154 1.40 -2.52 -10.02
C ASP A 154 2.73 -3.22 -9.65
N GLU A 155 3.80 -2.45 -9.66
CA GLU A 155 5.15 -2.96 -9.35
C GLU A 155 5.36 -3.21 -7.86
N ASN A 156 4.66 -2.49 -7.00
CA ASN A 156 4.78 -2.56 -5.54
C ASN A 156 3.83 -3.57 -4.91
N TYR A 157 2.70 -3.89 -5.57
CA TYR A 157 1.69 -4.81 -5.05
C TYR A 157 1.52 -6.05 -5.92
N ASN A 158 1.16 -7.17 -5.30
CA ASN A 158 0.80 -8.38 -6.02
C ASN A 158 -0.53 -8.18 -6.74
N ASN A 159 -0.61 -8.61 -8.01
CA ASN A 159 -1.87 -8.63 -8.74
C ASN A 159 -2.83 -9.63 -8.07
N ASN A 160 -4.04 -9.18 -7.75
CA ASN A 160 -5.12 -10.01 -7.25
C ASN A 160 -6.42 -9.70 -8.02
N PRO A 161 -6.60 -10.32 -9.21
CA PRO A 161 -7.79 -10.12 -10.02
C PRO A 161 -9.06 -10.40 -9.20
N THR A 162 -10.00 -9.46 -9.21
CA THR A 162 -11.26 -9.58 -8.48
C THR A 162 -12.41 -9.34 -9.44
N SER A 163 -13.48 -10.15 -9.34
CA SER A 163 -14.65 -10.02 -10.22
C SER A 163 -15.94 -9.91 -9.43
N ILE A 164 -16.88 -9.10 -9.94
CA ILE A 164 -18.24 -8.95 -9.42
C ILE A 164 -19.25 -9.15 -10.55
N LYS A 165 -20.38 -9.79 -10.22
CA LYS A 165 -21.45 -10.07 -11.18
C LYS A 165 -22.65 -9.18 -10.91
N PHE A 166 -23.31 -8.72 -11.98
CA PHE A 166 -24.56 -7.99 -11.90
C PHE A 166 -25.48 -8.35 -13.07
N GLU A 167 -26.74 -7.91 -13.03
CA GLU A 167 -27.74 -8.16 -14.07
C GLU A 167 -28.45 -6.87 -14.46
N THR A 168 -28.65 -6.65 -15.75
CA THR A 168 -29.39 -5.52 -16.35
C THR A 168 -30.67 -6.05 -17.00
N LYS A 169 -31.75 -5.29 -16.89
CA LYS A 169 -33.01 -5.53 -17.62
C LYS A 169 -33.50 -4.20 -18.15
N ASN A 170 -33.75 -4.13 -19.44
CA ASN A 170 -34.39 -2.99 -20.06
C ASN A 170 -35.83 -2.93 -19.57
N ASN A 171 -36.20 -1.86 -18.86
CA ASN A 171 -37.57 -1.67 -18.37
C ASN A 171 -38.44 -1.03 -19.46
N ASP A 172 -38.41 -1.59 -20.68
CA ASP A 172 -39.33 -1.25 -21.76
C ASP A 172 -40.56 -2.17 -21.69
N ASN A 173 -41.34 -2.04 -20.61
CA ASN A 173 -42.75 -2.43 -20.65
C ASN A 173 -43.59 -1.16 -20.60
N ASN A 174 -43.77 -0.58 -21.78
CA ASN A 174 -44.89 0.30 -22.07
C ASN A 174 -46.17 -0.56 -22.11
N ASN A 175 -46.72 -0.89 -20.94
CA ASN A 175 -48.09 -1.34 -20.84
C ASN A 175 -48.94 -0.19 -20.32
N ASN A 176 -49.65 0.44 -21.26
CA ASN A 176 -50.95 1.01 -21.00
C ASN A 176 -51.80 -0.06 -20.30
N ASP A 177 -51.91 0.01 -18.98
CA ASP A 177 -53.17 -0.32 -18.35
C ASP A 177 -53.39 0.54 -17.12
N LYS A 178 -54.61 1.05 -17.04
CA LYS A 178 -55.10 1.84 -15.91
C LYS A 178 -55.24 0.87 -14.74
N ASP A 179 -54.64 1.19 -13.60
CA ASP A 179 -55.41 1.28 -12.36
C ASP A 179 -54.61 1.84 -11.18
N ASN A 180 -55.34 2.62 -10.40
CA ASN A 180 -54.94 3.50 -9.33
C ASN A 180 -54.98 2.75 -7.98
N ALA A 181 -53.89 2.81 -7.19
CA ALA A 181 -53.88 3.33 -5.82
C ALA A 181 -52.70 2.83 -4.94
N ASN A 182 -51.92 3.82 -4.48
CA ASN A 182 -51.19 3.90 -3.19
C ASN A 182 -50.08 2.90 -2.85
N LYS A 183 -48.83 3.29 -3.16
CA LYS A 183 -47.64 2.82 -2.43
C LYS A 183 -47.02 4.01 -1.67
N ARG A 184 -47.07 3.97 -0.33
CA ARG A 184 -46.36 4.91 0.54
C ARG A 184 -44.86 4.82 0.25
N SER A 185 -44.28 5.98 -0.04
CA SER A 185 -42.84 6.22 -0.13
C SER A 185 -42.21 6.02 1.24
N ASN A 186 -41.31 5.04 1.35
CA ASN A 186 -40.29 5.02 2.39
C ASN A 186 -38.96 5.28 1.67
N ASN A 187 -38.54 6.54 1.70
CA ASN A 187 -37.31 7.06 1.14
C ASN A 187 -36.09 6.33 1.76
N PRO A 188 -35.14 5.79 0.99
CA PRO A 188 -33.92 5.25 1.59
C PRO A 188 -33.04 6.40 2.09
N VAL A 189 -32.72 6.35 3.38
CA VAL A 189 -31.86 7.33 4.08
C VAL A 189 -30.40 7.02 3.76
N ALA A 190 -29.65 8.04 3.34
CA ALA A 190 -28.20 7.96 3.19
C ALA A 190 -27.54 8.16 4.57
N ASN A 191 -26.77 7.17 5.02
CA ASN A 191 -25.92 7.32 6.20
C ASN A 191 -24.53 7.77 5.75
N ALA A 192 -24.02 8.83 6.38
CA ALA A 192 -22.65 9.31 6.20
C ALA A 192 -21.89 9.23 7.53
N THR A 193 -20.66 8.71 7.49
CA THR A 193 -19.70 8.75 8.61
C THR A 193 -18.51 9.63 8.25
N MET A 194 -18.09 10.49 9.19
CA MET A 194 -16.95 11.42 9.03
C MET A 194 -15.61 10.68 8.92
N LYS A 195 -14.70 11.24 8.11
CA LYS A 195 -13.35 10.72 7.85
C LYS A 195 -12.35 11.35 8.82
N ASN A 196 -11.46 10.54 9.39
CA ASN A 196 -10.31 11.05 10.11
C ASN A 196 -9.20 11.44 9.11
N THR A 197 -8.98 12.75 8.99
CA THR A 197 -7.72 13.45 8.64
C THR A 197 -6.78 12.83 7.58
N GLY A 198 -6.98 13.19 6.32
CA GLY A 198 -6.15 14.21 5.64
C GLY A 198 -4.64 14.05 5.44
N ILE A 199 -4.00 12.91 5.71
CA ILE A 199 -2.59 12.69 5.33
C ILE A 199 -2.44 11.28 4.73
N PRO A 200 -1.95 11.12 3.48
CA PRO A 200 -1.60 9.80 2.97
C PRO A 200 -0.39 9.27 3.78
N ILE A 201 -0.61 8.19 4.51
CA ILE A 201 0.47 7.46 5.19
C ILE A 201 1.12 6.60 4.11
N ILE A 202 2.34 6.98 3.72
CA ILE A 202 3.26 6.08 3.01
C ILE A 202 3.33 4.81 3.86
N ALA A 203 3.05 3.64 3.27
CA ALA A 203 3.21 2.35 3.94
C ALA A 203 4.66 2.25 4.46
N ILE A 204 4.87 2.64 5.72
CA ILE A 204 6.12 2.41 6.43
C ILE A 204 5.96 0.97 6.90
N THR A 205 6.32 0.02 6.05
CA THR A 205 6.71 -1.31 6.52
C THR A 205 7.86 -1.08 7.50
N LEU A 206 7.51 -1.08 8.78
CA LEU A 206 8.42 -0.91 9.89
C LEU A 206 8.99 -2.30 10.20
N VAL A 207 9.98 -2.72 9.42
CA VAL A 207 10.79 -3.87 9.80
C VAL A 207 11.78 -3.37 10.85
N LEU A 208 11.43 -3.52 12.13
CA LEU A 208 12.36 -3.31 13.25
C LEU A 208 13.41 -4.43 13.22
N ILE A 209 14.52 -4.16 12.56
CA ILE A 209 15.68 -5.04 12.57
C ILE A 209 16.50 -4.70 13.82
N ASN A 210 16.08 -5.20 14.98
CA ASN A 210 16.89 -5.22 16.21
C ASN A 210 18.09 -6.19 16.05
N ILE A 211 18.93 -6.05 15.01
CA ILE A 211 19.99 -7.04 14.70
C ILE A 211 21.40 -6.45 14.83
N PHE A 212 21.56 -5.13 14.84
CA PHE A 212 22.90 -4.54 14.99
C PHE A 212 23.22 -4.26 16.47
N GLY A 213 23.44 -5.32 17.25
CA GLY A 213 24.26 -5.25 18.45
C GLY A 213 25.73 -5.34 18.03
N ILE A 214 26.34 -4.23 17.65
CA ILE A 214 27.75 -4.23 17.24
C ILE A 214 28.61 -4.05 18.49
N ILE A 215 29.37 -5.09 18.85
CA ILE A 215 30.28 -5.11 20.00
C ILE A 215 31.70 -4.75 19.52
N LEU A 216 32.21 -3.60 19.96
CA LEU A 216 33.53 -3.09 19.62
C LEU A 216 34.59 -3.53 20.63
N ARG A 217 35.70 -4.08 20.12
CA ARG A 217 36.88 -4.38 20.94
C ARG A 217 37.70 -3.10 21.20
N ARG A 218 38.09 -2.86 22.46
CA ARG A 218 38.93 -1.72 22.82
C ARG A 218 40.39 -1.96 22.42
N LYS A 219 41.11 -0.89 22.09
CA LYS A 219 42.57 -0.90 21.92
C LYS A 219 43.22 -0.86 23.30
N THR A 220 43.99 -1.88 23.66
CA THR A 220 44.84 -1.85 24.85
C THR A 220 46.02 -0.91 24.63
N ARG A 221 46.34 -0.11 25.65
CA ARG A 221 47.48 0.81 25.67
C ARG A 221 48.80 0.07 25.76
#